data_AF-A0A895NV04-F1
#
_entry.id   AF-A0A895NV04-F1
#
_cell.length_a   1.000
_cell.length_b   1.000
_cell.length_c   1.000
_cell.angle_alpha   90.00
_cell.angle_beta   90.00
_cell.angle_gamma   90.00
#
_symmetry.space_group_name_H-M   'P 1'
#
loop_
_entity.id
_entity.type
_entity.pdbx_description
1 polymer ?
#
loop_
_entity_poly.entity_id
_entity_poly.type
_entity_poly.pdbx_seq_one_letter_code
_entity_poly.pdbx_strand_id
1 'polypeptide(L)'
;MKARIGIIPEKVLRQRLIEIAKGERKPQPDEPRVWFSSINAAGQALSNENISLLRLMDEEKPQTMTELAELSGRKLSNLSVTLKMLSSYGFVSLEKKGNTVHPKALFTDFEIIVDPSVGSVHRAA
;
A
#
# COMPACT_ATOMS: atom_id res chain seq x y z
N MET A 1 8.15 -5.81 9.33
CA MET A 1 8.58 -6.29 7.99
C MET A 1 8.66 -5.11 7.03
N LYS A 2 9.61 -5.09 6.07
CA LYS A 2 9.88 -3.94 5.19
C LYS A 2 9.28 -4.11 3.79
N ALA A 3 8.51 -3.12 3.32
CA ALA A 3 8.01 -3.03 1.96
C ALA A 3 8.91 -2.15 1.08
N ARG A 4 9.15 -2.62 -0.15
CA ARG A 4 9.75 -1.79 -1.22
C ARG A 4 8.65 -1.26 -2.13
N ILE A 5 8.63 0.06 -2.28
CA ILE A 5 7.64 0.81 -3.02
C ILE A 5 8.33 1.55 -4.15
N GLY A 6 7.86 1.33 -5.37
CA GLY A 6 8.37 1.96 -6.58
C GLY A 6 7.43 3.06 -7.04
N ILE A 7 7.99 4.22 -7.37
CA ILE A 7 7.24 5.33 -7.95
C ILE A 7 7.76 5.54 -9.36
N ILE A 8 6.89 5.32 -10.35
CA ILE A 8 7.19 5.44 -11.77
C ILE A 8 6.08 6.23 -12.46
N PRO A 9 6.33 6.89 -13.61
CA PRO A 9 5.28 7.62 -14.32
C PRO A 9 4.11 6.70 -14.70
N GLU A 10 2.90 7.25 -14.74
CA GLU A 10 1.68 6.49 -15.03
C GLU A 10 1.77 5.68 -16.33
N LYS A 11 2.34 6.26 -17.39
CA LYS A 11 2.54 5.57 -18.67
C LYS A 11 3.40 4.32 -18.53
N VAL A 12 4.47 4.40 -17.73
CA VAL A 12 5.38 3.27 -17.47
C VAL A 12 4.68 2.22 -16.61
N LEU A 13 3.91 2.63 -15.60
CA LEU A 13 3.13 1.72 -14.77
C LEU A 13 2.09 0.95 -15.60
N ARG A 14 1.34 1.65 -16.46
CA ARG A 14 0.34 1.02 -17.35
C ARG A 14 0.99 0.00 -18.28
N GLN A 15 2.09 0.37 -18.92
CA GLN A 15 2.84 -0.52 -19.81
C GLN A 15 3.34 -1.76 -19.07
N ARG A 16 3.90 -1.58 -17.87
CA ARG A 16 4.35 -2.67 -17.00
C ARG A 16 3.22 -3.66 -16.68
N LEU A 17 2.02 -3.17 -16.35
CA LEU A 17 0.87 -4.03 -16.05
C LEU A 17 0.45 -4.87 -17.27
N ILE A 18 0.49 -4.29 -18.47
CA ILE A 18 0.18 -4.99 -19.73
C ILE A 18 1.20 -6.10 -19.99
N GLU A 19 2.50 -5.83 -19.83
CA GLU A 19 3.58 -6.81 -20.03
C GLU A 19 3.48 -7.98 -19.04
N ILE A 20 3.15 -7.71 -17.78
CA ILE A 20 2.94 -8.74 -16.76
C ILE A 20 1.73 -9.60 -17.13
N ALA A 21 0.62 -8.99 -17.54
CA ALA A 21 -0.58 -9.72 -17.96
C ALA A 21 -0.33 -10.61 -19.19
N LYS A 22 0.57 -10.18 -20.09
CA LYS A 22 1.01 -10.97 -21.25
C LYS A 22 2.06 -12.05 -20.91
N GLY A 23 2.62 -12.03 -19.70
CA GLY A 23 3.71 -12.93 -19.29
C GLY A 23 5.09 -12.55 -19.84
N GLU A 24 5.20 -11.42 -20.54
CA GLU A 24 6.45 -10.88 -21.10
C GLU A 24 7.37 -10.34 -20.01
N ARG A 25 6.80 -9.95 -18.86
CA ARG A 25 7.53 -9.47 -17.69
C ARG A 25 7.17 -10.29 -16.46
N LYS A 26 8.18 -10.82 -15.78
CA LYS A 26 8.04 -11.47 -14.47
C LYS A 26 8.67 -10.60 -13.38
N PRO A 27 7.95 -10.34 -12.27
CA PRO A 27 8.51 -9.62 -11.15
C PRO A 27 9.78 -10.28 -10.58
N GLN A 28 10.86 -9.51 -10.45
CA GLN A 28 12.08 -10.00 -9.79
C GLN A 28 11.95 -9.95 -8.26
N PRO A 29 12.69 -10.78 -7.49
CA PRO A 29 12.58 -10.79 -6.03
C PRO A 29 13.00 -9.49 -5.34
N ASP A 30 13.90 -8.73 -5.95
CA ASP A 30 14.49 -7.49 -5.44
C ASP A 30 13.74 -6.22 -5.87
N GLU A 31 12.83 -6.35 -6.83
CA GLU A 31 12.05 -5.22 -7.35
C GLU A 31 10.94 -4.78 -6.37
N PRO A 32 10.50 -3.51 -6.43
CA PRO A 32 9.35 -3.07 -5.67
C PRO A 32 8.11 -3.93 -5.94
N ARG A 33 7.43 -4.36 -4.87
CA ARG A 33 6.19 -5.13 -4.97
C ARG A 33 4.96 -4.24 -5.08
N VAL A 34 5.05 -3.03 -4.56
CA VAL A 34 3.98 -2.03 -4.61
C VAL A 34 4.43 -0.89 -5.51
N TRP A 35 3.58 -0.51 -6.46
CA TRP A 35 3.88 0.53 -7.43
C TRP A 35 2.84 1.65 -7.34
N PHE A 36 3.32 2.90 -7.34
CA PHE A 36 2.49 4.09 -7.45
C PHE A 36 2.86 4.88 -8.72
N SER A 37 1.87 5.55 -9.30
CA SER A 37 2.06 6.45 -10.45
C SER A 37 2.66 7.81 -10.06
N SER A 38 2.68 8.15 -8.76
CA SER A 38 3.20 9.42 -8.25
C SER A 38 3.51 9.36 -6.75
N ILE A 39 4.34 10.30 -6.28
CA ILE A 39 4.61 10.52 -4.85
C ILE A 39 3.37 10.97 -4.08
N ASN A 40 2.48 11.73 -4.72
CA ASN A 40 1.25 12.18 -4.07
C ASN A 40 0.33 11.00 -3.75
N ALA A 41 0.19 10.05 -4.68
CA ALA A 41 -0.60 8.84 -4.45
C ALA A 41 0.02 7.98 -3.34
N ALA A 42 1.36 7.83 -3.34
CA ALA A 42 2.06 7.12 -2.27
C ALA A 42 1.85 7.80 -0.91
N GLY A 43 1.93 9.13 -0.85
CA GLY A 43 1.73 9.91 0.39
C GLY A 43 0.30 9.88 0.92
N GLN A 44 -0.71 9.75 0.04
CA GLN A 44 -2.10 9.55 0.47
C GLN A 44 -2.30 8.15 1.07
N ALA A 45 -1.71 7.12 0.46
CA ALA A 45 -1.78 5.76 0.97
C ALA A 45 -1.00 5.60 2.29
N LEU A 46 0.22 6.15 2.34
CA LEU A 46 1.15 6.08 3.47
C LEU A 46 1.22 7.40 4.24
N SER A 47 0.08 8.01 4.50
CA SER A 47 0.02 9.18 5.40
C SER A 47 0.51 8.79 6.79
N ASN A 48 0.96 9.77 7.59
CA ASN A 48 1.37 9.52 8.98
C ASN A 48 0.29 8.78 9.76
N GLU A 49 -0.97 9.15 9.55
CA GLU A 49 -2.13 8.49 10.12
C GLU A 49 -2.22 7.00 9.74
N ASN A 50 -1.99 6.66 8.48
CA ASN A 50 -2.06 5.27 8.03
C ASN A 50 -0.84 4.46 8.47
N ILE A 51 0.35 5.07 8.52
CA ILE A 51 1.56 4.43 9.06
C ILE A 51 1.36 4.11 10.55
N SER A 52 0.84 5.05 11.34
CA SER A 52 0.52 4.81 12.75
C SER A 52 -0.52 3.70 12.91
N LEU A 53 -1.54 3.65 12.05
CA LEU A 53 -2.52 2.57 12.06
C LEU A 53 -1.89 1.20 11.77
N LEU A 54 -0.99 1.11 10.80
CA LEU A 54 -0.28 -0.13 10.46
C LEU A 54 0.61 -0.62 11.60
N ARG A 55 1.31 0.30 12.29
CA ARG A 55 2.12 -0.03 13.46
C ARG A 55 1.26 -0.52 14.62
N LEU A 56 0.17 0.18 14.92
CA LEU A 56 -0.80 -0.23 15.94
C LEU A 56 -1.34 -1.64 15.67
N MET A 57 -1.65 -1.96 14.41
CA MET A 57 -2.10 -3.30 14.02
C MET A 57 -1.04 -4.39 14.21
N ASP A 58 0.25 -4.07 14.04
CA ASP A 58 1.36 -5.02 14.22
C ASP A 58 1.68 -5.23 15.71
N GLU A 59 1.58 -4.17 16.51
CA GLU A 59 1.81 -4.16 17.96
C GLU A 59 0.68 -4.89 18.70
N GLU A 60 -0.57 -4.42 18.53
CA GLU A 60 -1.72 -4.90 19.31
C GLU A 60 -2.38 -6.14 18.72
N LYS A 61 -2.16 -6.41 17.42
CA LYS A 61 -2.71 -7.58 16.70
C LYS A 61 -4.22 -7.75 16.95
N PRO A 62 -5.04 -6.72 16.67
CA PRO A 62 -6.47 -6.78 16.90
C PRO A 62 -7.10 -7.96 16.17
N GLN A 63 -8.03 -8.62 16.84
CA GLN A 63 -8.75 -9.76 16.32
C GLN A 63 -10.00 -9.34 15.53
N THR A 64 -10.47 -8.10 15.67
CA THR A 64 -11.62 -7.62 14.91
C THR A 64 -11.48 -6.19 14.41
N MET A 65 -12.30 -5.82 13.43
CA MET A 65 -12.42 -4.44 12.96
C MET A 65 -12.93 -3.48 14.06
N THR A 66 -13.81 -3.96 14.95
CA THR A 66 -14.35 -3.17 16.06
C THR A 66 -13.27 -2.87 17.09
N GLU A 67 -12.50 -3.88 17.48
CA GLU A 67 -11.37 -3.74 18.40
C GLU A 67 -10.32 -2.76 17.86
N LEU A 68 -9.96 -2.86 16.57
CA LEU A 68 -9.05 -1.91 15.96
C LEU A 68 -9.63 -0.48 15.93
N ALA A 69 -10.94 -0.33 15.73
CA ALA A 69 -11.60 0.98 15.78
C ALA A 69 -11.50 1.61 17.17
N GLU A 70 -11.70 0.81 18.23
CA GLU A 70 -11.54 1.24 19.62
C GLU A 70 -10.10 1.63 19.94
N LEU A 71 -9.12 0.75 19.62
CA LEU A 71 -7.69 1.01 19.84
C LEU A 71 -7.19 2.25 19.09
N SER A 72 -7.64 2.45 17.85
CA SER A 72 -7.21 3.58 17.02
C SER A 72 -7.99 4.88 17.29
N GLY A 73 -9.08 4.82 18.06
CA GLY A 73 -10.00 5.94 18.26
C GLY A 73 -10.73 6.38 16.98
N ARG A 74 -10.75 5.54 15.94
CA ARG A 74 -11.33 5.89 14.63
C ARG A 74 -12.73 5.32 14.48
N LYS A 75 -13.59 6.03 13.75
CA LYS A 75 -14.89 5.49 13.33
C LYS A 75 -14.70 4.27 12.43
N LEU A 76 -15.46 3.20 12.70
CA LEU A 76 -15.42 1.94 11.96
C LEU A 76 -15.65 2.11 10.45
N SER A 77 -16.52 3.04 10.04
CA SER A 77 -16.78 3.36 8.63
C SER A 77 -15.53 3.89 7.92
N ASN A 78 -14.79 4.79 8.56
CA ASN A 78 -13.58 5.38 8.00
C ASN A 78 -12.46 4.35 7.96
N LEU A 79 -12.30 3.59 9.05
CA LEU A 79 -11.33 2.51 9.12
C LEU A 79 -11.55 1.47 8.01
N SER A 80 -12.80 1.13 7.72
CA SER A 80 -13.13 0.18 6.64
C SER A 80 -12.71 0.68 5.27
N VAL A 81 -12.88 1.96 4.96
CA VAL A 81 -12.44 2.55 3.68
C VAL A 81 -10.91 2.57 3.62
N THR A 82 -10.25 3.03 4.67
CA THR A 82 -8.78 3.06 4.76
C THR A 82 -8.18 1.67 4.62
N LEU A 83 -8.69 0.66 5.33
CA LEU A 83 -8.16 -0.69 5.28
C LEU A 83 -8.42 -1.40 3.95
N LYS A 84 -9.55 -1.11 3.28
CA LYS A 84 -9.77 -1.60 1.91
C LYS A 84 -8.74 -1.01 0.94
N MET A 85 -8.46 0.30 1.05
CA MET A 85 -7.43 0.95 0.24
C MET A 85 -6.06 0.36 0.52
N LEU A 86 -5.64 0.26 1.79
CA LEU A 86 -4.35 -0.32 2.16
C LEU A 86 -4.23 -1.79 1.75
N SER A 87 -5.33 -2.55 1.82
CA SER A 87 -5.38 -3.94 1.36
C SER A 87 -5.27 -4.06 -0.16
N SER A 88 -5.87 -3.14 -0.94
CA SER A 88 -5.69 -3.13 -2.40
C SER A 88 -4.25 -2.88 -2.85
N TYR A 89 -3.46 -2.17 -2.03
CA TYR A 89 -2.03 -1.99 -2.25
C TYR A 89 -1.18 -3.13 -1.66
N GLY A 90 -1.78 -4.07 -0.93
CA GLY A 90 -1.07 -5.19 -0.31
C GLY A 90 -0.35 -4.84 0.98
N PHE A 91 -0.67 -3.72 1.64
CA PHE A 91 -0.13 -3.38 2.95
C PHE A 91 -0.84 -4.08 4.10
N VAL A 92 -2.10 -4.47 3.88
CA VAL A 92 -2.96 -5.11 4.89
C VAL A 92 -3.60 -6.36 4.31
N SER A 93 -3.65 -7.42 5.11
CA SER A 93 -4.52 -8.58 4.89
C SER A 93 -5.81 -8.40 5.71
N LEU A 94 -6.96 -8.64 5.07
CA LEU A 94 -8.27 -8.67 5.72
C LEU A 94 -8.78 -10.11 5.69
N GLU A 95 -8.44 -10.88 6.72
CA GLU A 95 -8.76 -12.31 6.78
C GLU A 95 -10.17 -12.50 7.33
N LYS A 96 -11.03 -13.19 6.57
CA LYS A 96 -12.36 -13.56 7.07
C LYS A 96 -12.25 -14.85 7.90
N LYS A 97 -12.63 -14.77 9.17
CA LYS A 97 -12.75 -15.92 10.08
C LYS A 97 -14.17 -15.95 10.62
N GLY A 98 -14.98 -16.87 10.10
CA GLY A 98 -16.42 -16.92 10.35
C GLY A 98 -17.11 -15.62 9.93
N ASN A 99 -17.80 -14.98 10.86
CA ASN A 99 -18.48 -13.69 10.65
C ASN A 99 -17.60 -12.47 10.96
N THR A 100 -16.34 -12.67 11.32
CA THR A 100 -15.41 -11.59 11.71
C THR A 100 -14.32 -11.38 10.66
N VAL A 101 -13.86 -10.13 10.58
CA VAL A 101 -12.72 -9.75 9.74
C VAL A 101 -11.55 -9.42 10.66
N HIS A 102 -10.46 -10.15 10.49
CA HIS A 102 -9.17 -9.94 11.14
C HIS A 102 -8.30 -9.03 10.27
N PRO A 103 -8.07 -7.77 10.69
CA PRO A 103 -7.11 -6.92 10.01
C PRO A 103 -5.69 -7.23 10.46
N LYS A 104 -4.78 -7.46 9.51
CA LYS A 104 -3.36 -7.72 9.78
C LYS A 104 -2.45 -6.86 8.92
N ALA A 105 -1.53 -6.14 9.55
CA ALA A 105 -0.51 -5.39 8.83
C ALA A 105 0.52 -6.36 8.26
N LEU A 106 0.81 -6.22 6.96
CA LEU A 106 1.83 -7.01 6.27
C LEU A 106 3.19 -6.29 6.28
N PHE A 107 3.16 -4.96 6.38
CA PHE A 107 4.36 -4.12 6.37
C PHE A 107 4.19 -2.94 7.33
N THR A 108 5.28 -2.62 8.03
CA THR A 108 5.36 -1.53 9.02
C THR A 108 6.57 -0.62 8.79
N ASP A 109 7.44 -1.01 7.87
CA ASP A 109 8.63 -0.29 7.44
C ASP A 109 8.61 -0.18 5.91
N PHE A 110 9.08 0.94 5.35
CA PHE A 110 8.89 1.30 3.96
C PHE A 110 10.16 1.92 3.36
N GLU A 111 10.56 1.41 2.20
CA GLU A 111 11.56 2.02 1.34
C GLU A 111 10.88 2.48 0.06
N ILE A 112 10.98 3.78 -0.22
CA ILE A 112 10.38 4.41 -1.40
C ILE A 112 11.50 4.74 -2.37
N ILE A 113 11.41 4.15 -3.56
CA ILE A 113 12.34 4.36 -4.66
C ILE A 113 11.58 5.14 -5.73
N VAL A 114 12.06 6.35 -6.03
CA VAL A 114 11.45 7.23 -7.04
C VAL A 114 12.30 7.15 -8.30
N ASP A 115 11.67 6.79 -9.42
CA ASP A 115 12.31 6.81 -10.72
C ASP A 115 12.62 8.27 -11.13
N PRO A 116 13.84 8.59 -11.62
CA PRO A 116 14.21 9.94 -12.01
C PRO A 116 13.31 10.57 -13.08
N SER A 117 12.58 9.76 -13.86
CA SER A 117 11.63 10.23 -14.87
C SER A 117 10.33 10.80 -14.27
N VAL A 118 10.06 10.55 -12.99
CA VAL A 118 8.89 11.09 -12.27
C VAL A 118 9.05 12.60 -12.11
N GLY A 119 8.06 13.36 -12.57
CA GLY A 119 8.10 14.83 -12.50
C GLY A 119 9.06 15.47 -13.50
N SER A 120 9.64 14.69 -14.42
CA SER A 120 10.43 15.23 -15.53
C SER A 120 9.56 16.17 -16.37
N VAL A 121 9.85 17.47 -16.28
CA VAL A 121 9.38 18.44 -17.26
C VAL A 121 10.04 18.05 -18.57
N HIS A 122 9.26 17.75 -19.61
CA HIS A 122 9.79 17.69 -20.97
C HIS A 122 10.52 19.01 -21.22
N ARG A 123 11.86 19.01 -21.14
CA ARG A 123 12.65 20.09 -21.71
C ARG A 123 12.57 19.85 -23.21
N ALA A 124 11.64 20.53 -23.86
CA ALA A 124 11.71 20.73 -25.29
C ALA A 124 13.08 21.36 -25.56
N ALA A 125 13.91 20.66 -26.34
CA ALA A 125 15.12 21.22 -26.93
C ALA A 125 14.75 22.26 -28.00
#